data_AF-A0A8W8KFG5-F1
#
_entry.id   AF-A0A8W8KFG5-F1
#
_cell.length_a   1.000
_cell.length_b   1.000
_cell.length_c   1.000
_cell.angle_alpha   90.00
_cell.angle_beta   90.00
_cell.angle_gamma   90.00
#
_symmetry.space_group_name_H-M   'P 1'
#
loop_
_entity.id
_entity.type
_entity.pdbx_description
1 polymer ?
#
loop_
_entity_poly.entity_id
_entity_poly.type
_entity_poly.pdbx_seq_one_letter_code
_entity_poly.pdbx_strand_id
1 'polypeptide(L)'
;MENMFRKIVLVSLVCCCVYDFRVFSRCVNSPHFVSPWTEVEAQTQKSSVTLEHECGEFPAKVELQIRPSSGNWTNFYFPGIGSSQRDDDINRTYGGIVYKYNKDEVILFIPKAKDGYPSGTIIYTGGSSWRGPVFQNARRASVRALVWCPSDFPDPTYESNWISLSNSVSGSFLEIAHNQGTIPDLVTVQIQQSGTEWLSDGIGSMTALGPNTSSWGGVIYGYNTSHVRIWAPSSKNGKLFSADDGWGSAKESWSRGLIKIKAWRITNMFTLTYALNQNSKSQISLNTTYNQATDILIVRIKADTGYNSGFMFPASGAVQNDETVSSFGGVVYSASSDTLRIWTPVSPGPGYLLYISNEWGNTLYPQTSTTATLMVHVWKSTTCSIPTTLVPKITKTTPPVQSTADPNSSKRQSSKEDKDSLSSKAPIVVPTVIGGFGLLLLIAGLIIARVLWKRKSKNRVEEEKQEQQ
;
A
#
# COMPACT_ATOMS: atom_id res chain seq x y z
N MET A 1 9.52 -48.95 -60.15
CA MET A 1 9.41 -47.48 -60.25
C MET A 1 9.98 -46.89 -58.97
N GLU A 2 11.31 -46.87 -58.93
CA GLU A 2 12.13 -46.35 -57.85
C GLU A 2 12.57 -44.93 -58.18
N ASN A 3 12.72 -44.13 -57.12
CA ASN A 3 13.71 -43.06 -57.00
C ASN A 3 13.69 -41.93 -58.04
N MET A 4 12.75 -41.01 -57.86
CA MET A 4 12.93 -39.65 -58.36
C MET A 4 12.24 -38.67 -57.41
N PHE A 5 12.87 -38.32 -56.27
CA PHE A 5 12.62 -37.04 -55.55
C PHE A 5 13.69 -36.86 -54.46
N ARG A 6 14.88 -36.43 -54.88
CA ARG A 6 15.87 -35.77 -54.01
C ARG A 6 16.19 -34.41 -54.61
N LYS A 7 16.25 -33.40 -53.73
CA LYS A 7 16.71 -32.00 -53.90
C LYS A 7 15.62 -30.94 -54.13
N ILE A 8 14.98 -30.55 -53.03
CA ILE A 8 14.68 -29.14 -52.75
C ILE A 8 15.35 -28.83 -51.41
N VAL A 9 16.48 -28.13 -51.46
CA VAL A 9 17.13 -27.55 -50.29
C VAL A 9 16.34 -26.29 -49.96
N LEU A 10 15.46 -26.37 -48.97
CA LEU A 10 14.80 -25.21 -48.40
C LEU A 10 15.77 -24.60 -47.37
N VAL A 11 16.36 -23.45 -47.72
CA VAL A 11 17.09 -22.60 -46.79
C VAL A 11 16.07 -21.99 -45.84
N SER A 12 15.81 -22.67 -44.72
CA SER A 12 15.08 -22.07 -43.60
C SER A 12 16.05 -21.14 -42.87
N LEU A 13 15.97 -19.85 -43.18
CA LEU A 13 16.47 -18.79 -42.31
C LEU A 13 15.73 -18.91 -40.97
N VAL A 14 16.38 -19.51 -39.98
CA VAL A 14 15.95 -19.42 -38.59
C VAL A 14 16.14 -17.97 -38.20
N CYS A 15 15.04 -17.20 -38.25
CA CYS A 15 14.94 -15.94 -37.54
C CYS A 15 15.01 -16.29 -36.04
N CYS A 16 16.23 -16.37 -35.51
CA CYS A 16 16.47 -16.30 -34.07
C CYS A 16 15.98 -14.93 -33.62
N CYS A 17 14.67 -14.81 -33.34
CA CYS A 17 14.22 -13.91 -32.30
C CYS A 17 14.88 -14.41 -31.02
N VAL A 18 16.07 -13.88 -30.73
CA VAL A 18 16.62 -13.88 -29.39
C VAL A 18 15.60 -13.09 -28.59
N TYR A 19 14.64 -13.80 -27.98
CA TYR A 19 13.95 -13.25 -26.83
C TYR A 19 15.07 -12.99 -25.83
N ASP A 20 15.51 -11.75 -25.75
CA ASP A 20 16.31 -11.22 -24.67
C ASP A 20 15.47 -11.44 -23.41
N PHE A 21 15.57 -12.65 -22.84
CA PHE A 21 15.15 -12.95 -21.48
C PHE A 21 16.08 -12.14 -20.59
N ARG A 22 15.84 -10.83 -20.55
CA ARG A 22 16.34 -10.00 -19.47
C ARG A 22 15.73 -10.63 -18.23
N VAL A 23 16.56 -11.33 -17.47
CA VAL A 23 16.25 -11.64 -16.08
C VAL A 23 16.15 -10.28 -15.43
N PHE A 24 14.93 -9.73 -15.40
CA PHE A 24 14.66 -8.51 -14.67
C PHE A 24 15.07 -8.81 -13.23
N SER A 25 16.09 -8.10 -12.77
CA SER A 25 16.51 -8.12 -11.37
C SER A 25 15.28 -7.82 -10.52
N ARG A 26 14.81 -8.80 -9.75
CA ARG A 26 13.68 -8.67 -8.82
C ARG A 26 14.15 -8.38 -7.40
N CYS A 27 15.31 -7.75 -7.23
CA CYS A 27 15.79 -7.37 -5.91
C CYS A 27 15.37 -5.93 -5.58
N VAL A 28 15.51 -5.55 -4.30
CA VAL A 28 15.24 -4.19 -3.80
C VAL A 28 16.56 -3.58 -3.34
N ASN A 29 16.81 -2.33 -3.72
CA ASN A 29 17.96 -1.58 -3.25
C ASN A 29 17.79 -1.16 -1.77
N SER A 30 18.89 -0.75 -1.14
CA SER A 30 18.79 -0.05 0.15
C SER A 30 17.96 1.24 -0.02
N PRO A 31 17.31 1.76 1.03
CA PRO A 31 16.52 2.98 0.93
C PRO A 31 17.34 4.11 0.35
N HIS A 32 16.76 4.87 -0.58
CA HIS A 32 17.34 6.09 -1.13
C HIS A 32 17.78 7.05 -0.04
N PHE A 33 16.96 7.16 1.01
CA PHE A 33 17.18 8.08 2.10
C PHE A 33 16.87 7.44 3.45
N VAL A 34 17.74 7.70 4.42
CA VAL A 34 17.55 7.33 5.82
C VAL A 34 17.83 8.55 6.68
N SER A 35 16.78 9.11 7.29
CA SER A 35 16.93 10.26 8.18
C SER A 35 17.76 9.91 9.44
N PRO A 36 18.44 10.90 10.05
CA PRO A 36 18.99 10.76 11.38
C PRO A 36 17.89 10.45 12.41
N TRP A 37 18.29 9.77 13.49
CA TRP A 37 17.39 9.60 14.64
C TRP A 37 17.07 10.97 15.26
N THR A 38 15.78 11.25 15.41
CA THR A 38 15.25 12.49 16.00
C THR A 38 14.51 12.17 17.28
N GLU A 39 14.80 12.86 18.38
CA GLU A 39 14.04 12.71 19.63
C GLU A 39 12.69 13.41 19.54
N VAL A 40 11.66 12.74 20.04
CA VAL A 40 10.28 13.22 20.07
C VAL A 40 9.64 12.95 21.42
N GLU A 41 8.68 13.81 21.80
CA GLU A 41 7.97 13.72 23.07
C GLU A 41 6.48 13.98 22.91
N ALA A 42 5.66 13.01 23.33
CA ALA A 42 4.21 13.11 23.34
C ALA A 42 3.72 14.03 24.46
N GLN A 43 2.51 14.56 24.28
CA GLN A 43 1.86 15.48 25.25
C GLN A 43 2.60 16.81 25.43
N THR A 44 3.38 17.22 24.42
CA THR A 44 4.03 18.54 24.38
C THR A 44 3.36 19.45 23.37
N GLN A 45 3.77 20.72 23.33
CA GLN A 45 3.28 21.64 22.29
C GLN A 45 3.77 21.27 20.89
N LYS A 46 4.92 20.60 20.77
CA LYS A 46 5.48 20.10 19.52
C LYS A 46 4.86 18.73 19.17
N SER A 47 3.71 18.76 18.49
CA SER A 47 2.97 17.56 18.07
C SER A 47 3.26 17.12 16.63
N SER A 48 4.22 17.74 15.95
CA SER A 48 4.66 17.32 14.63
C SER A 48 6.16 17.47 14.41
N VAL A 49 6.68 16.63 13.53
CA VAL A 49 8.06 16.68 13.02
C VAL A 49 8.03 16.46 11.52
N THR A 50 8.75 17.28 10.78
CA THR A 50 8.97 17.13 9.35
C THR A 50 10.37 16.59 9.10
N LEU A 51 10.48 15.59 8.25
CA LEU A 51 11.74 15.01 7.79
C LEU A 51 11.79 15.11 6.27
N GLU A 52 12.68 15.95 5.74
CA GLU A 52 12.92 16.06 4.30
C GLU A 52 13.60 14.80 3.77
N HIS A 53 13.39 14.47 2.50
CA HIS A 53 14.01 13.34 1.80
C HIS A 53 14.30 13.67 0.34
N GLU A 54 15.24 12.93 -0.25
CA GLU A 54 15.83 13.28 -1.55
C GLU A 54 15.15 12.60 -2.76
N CYS A 55 13.94 12.05 -2.58
CA CYS A 55 13.29 11.26 -3.62
C CYS A 55 12.89 12.08 -4.86
N GLY A 56 12.38 13.30 -4.69
CA GLY A 56 11.91 14.17 -5.77
C GLY A 56 10.66 13.64 -6.52
N GLU A 57 10.13 12.50 -6.10
CA GLU A 57 8.90 11.88 -6.56
C GLU A 57 8.23 11.14 -5.40
N PHE A 58 6.99 10.68 -5.59
CA PHE A 58 6.29 9.96 -4.53
C PHE A 58 7.03 8.64 -4.23
N PRO A 59 7.45 8.42 -2.96
CA PRO A 59 8.10 7.19 -2.55
C PRO A 59 7.28 5.95 -2.93
N ALA A 60 7.96 4.87 -3.29
CA ALA A 60 7.33 3.56 -3.46
C ALA A 60 6.96 2.94 -2.09
N LYS A 61 7.79 3.21 -1.07
CA LYS A 61 7.57 2.82 0.32
C LYS A 61 8.25 3.83 1.26
N VAL A 62 7.54 4.17 2.33
CA VAL A 62 8.12 4.81 3.50
C VAL A 62 8.04 3.83 4.67
N GLU A 63 9.03 3.88 5.56
CA GLU A 63 8.95 3.21 6.85
C GLU A 63 9.40 4.16 7.94
N LEU A 64 8.50 4.42 8.88
CA LEU A 64 8.84 5.11 10.11
C LEU A 64 9.26 4.08 11.16
N GLN A 65 10.46 4.20 11.69
CA GLN A 65 10.95 3.39 12.79
C GLN A 65 10.98 4.21 14.08
N ILE A 66 10.42 3.65 15.15
CA ILE A 66 10.29 4.28 16.46
C ILE A 66 10.98 3.39 17.48
N ARG A 67 11.95 3.91 18.23
CA ARG A 67 12.64 3.15 19.28
C ARG A 67 12.53 3.86 20.63
N PRO A 68 12.47 3.12 21.76
CA PRO A 68 12.55 3.74 23.08
C PRO A 68 13.85 4.55 23.23
N SER A 69 13.81 5.74 23.82
CA SER A 69 15.01 6.57 24.05
C SER A 69 15.94 6.02 25.14
N SER A 70 15.45 5.10 25.98
CA SER A 70 16.19 4.54 27.12
C SER A 70 15.68 3.15 27.51
N GLY A 71 16.50 2.40 28.25
CA GLY A 71 16.18 1.06 28.75
C GLY A 71 16.76 -0.07 27.89
N ASN A 72 16.52 -1.32 28.27
CA ASN A 72 17.14 -2.51 27.67
C ASN A 72 16.59 -2.86 26.26
N TRP A 73 15.76 -2.00 25.66
CA TRP A 73 14.97 -2.32 24.45
C TRP A 73 15.21 -1.34 23.30
N THR A 74 16.26 -0.53 23.38
CA THR A 74 16.65 0.47 22.36
C THR A 74 17.06 -0.14 21.02
N ASN A 75 17.31 -1.45 20.99
CA ASN A 75 17.64 -2.23 19.79
C ASN A 75 16.41 -2.75 19.04
N PHE A 76 15.21 -2.62 19.62
CA PHE A 76 13.94 -2.92 18.95
C PHE A 76 13.31 -1.63 18.42
N TYR A 77 12.77 -1.69 17.20
CA TYR A 77 11.92 -0.63 16.67
C TYR A 77 10.47 -1.09 16.54
N PHE A 78 9.56 -0.14 16.61
CA PHE A 78 8.14 -0.23 16.30
C PHE A 78 7.87 0.55 15.02
N PRO A 79 7.10 0.02 14.05
CA PRO A 79 6.76 0.78 12.85
C PRO A 79 5.75 1.89 13.15
N GLY A 80 5.80 2.98 12.39
CA GLY A 80 4.74 3.99 12.36
C GLY A 80 3.44 3.47 11.73
N ILE A 81 2.37 4.25 11.89
CA ILE A 81 1.02 3.89 11.44
C ILE A 81 0.54 4.94 10.43
N GLY A 82 -0.18 4.53 9.39
CA GLY A 82 -0.64 5.44 8.33
C GLY A 82 -1.87 6.29 8.67
N SER A 83 -2.50 6.11 9.84
CA SER A 83 -3.60 6.94 10.35
C SER A 83 -3.82 6.63 11.84
N SER A 84 -4.40 7.57 12.59
CA SER A 84 -4.94 7.28 13.92
C SER A 84 -6.25 6.52 13.79
N GLN A 85 -6.51 5.66 14.77
CA GLN A 85 -7.75 4.89 14.91
C GLN A 85 -8.56 5.29 16.13
N ARG A 86 -8.14 6.36 16.78
CA ARG A 86 -8.68 6.82 18.05
C ARG A 86 -8.20 8.23 18.36
N ASP A 87 -9.02 9.01 19.04
CA ASP A 87 -8.68 10.31 19.61
C ASP A 87 -8.41 10.27 21.13
N ASP A 88 -8.33 11.44 21.77
CA ASP A 88 -8.09 11.58 23.21
C ASP A 88 -9.33 11.81 24.08
N ASP A 89 -10.55 11.77 23.52
CA ASP A 89 -11.80 11.98 24.27
C ASP A 89 -12.12 10.85 25.26
N ILE A 90 -11.49 9.69 25.08
CA ILE A 90 -11.65 8.54 25.95
C ILE A 90 -10.45 8.46 26.90
N ASN A 91 -10.71 8.35 28.22
CA ASN A 91 -9.67 8.19 29.24
C ASN A 91 -9.06 6.78 29.26
N ARG A 92 -8.41 6.41 28.16
CA ARG A 92 -7.63 5.17 28.01
C ARG A 92 -6.39 5.47 27.20
N THR A 93 -5.28 4.83 27.53
CA THR A 93 -4.03 5.00 26.79
C THR A 93 -4.17 4.50 25.36
N TYR A 94 -3.50 5.19 24.44
CA TYR A 94 -3.29 4.78 23.06
C TYR A 94 -1.86 5.19 22.65
N GLY A 95 -1.35 4.66 21.54
CA GLY A 95 -0.07 5.15 21.06
C GLY A 95 0.31 4.86 19.62
N GLY A 96 1.57 5.14 19.34
CA GLY A 96 2.14 5.14 18.00
C GLY A 96 2.43 6.56 17.53
N ILE A 97 2.97 6.64 16.31
CA ILE A 97 3.10 7.89 15.56
C ILE A 97 2.43 7.67 14.22
N VAL A 98 1.57 8.64 13.87
CA VAL A 98 0.93 8.67 12.56
C VAL A 98 1.80 9.44 11.60
N TYR A 99 1.85 9.06 10.33
CA TYR A 99 2.62 9.81 9.34
C TYR A 99 1.94 9.90 7.98
N LYS A 100 2.33 10.93 7.24
CA LYS A 100 2.03 11.12 5.82
C LYS A 100 3.29 11.61 5.11
N TYR A 101 3.34 11.49 3.79
CA TYR A 101 4.49 11.85 2.99
C TYR A 101 4.08 12.41 1.63
N ASN A 102 4.97 13.19 1.02
CA ASN A 102 4.81 13.68 -0.35
C ASN A 102 6.06 13.34 -1.17
N LYS A 103 6.42 14.18 -2.15
CA LYS A 103 7.61 13.97 -3.01
C LYS A 103 8.92 14.39 -2.35
N ASP A 104 8.85 15.15 -1.26
CA ASP A 104 9.96 15.89 -0.68
C ASP A 104 10.13 15.65 0.83
N GLU A 105 9.07 15.26 1.54
CA GLU A 105 9.07 15.19 2.99
C GLU A 105 8.11 14.15 3.57
N VAL A 106 8.45 13.67 4.78
CA VAL A 106 7.58 12.90 5.68
C VAL A 106 7.20 13.76 6.87
N ILE A 107 5.91 13.89 7.15
CA ILE A 107 5.40 14.52 8.37
C ILE A 107 4.97 13.44 9.35
N LEU A 108 5.47 13.55 10.58
CA LEU A 108 5.14 12.73 11.73
C LEU A 108 4.19 13.49 12.64
N PHE A 109 3.14 12.82 13.10
CA PHE A 109 2.17 13.35 14.06
C PHE A 109 2.28 12.60 15.39
N ILE A 110 2.66 13.35 16.41
CA ILE A 110 2.91 12.86 17.76
C ILE A 110 1.64 13.07 18.59
N PRO A 111 1.23 12.10 19.41
CA PRO A 111 0.07 12.25 20.30
C PRO A 111 0.18 13.48 21.20
N LYS A 112 -0.91 14.25 21.26
CA LYS A 112 -1.05 15.46 22.07
C LYS A 112 -2.51 15.66 22.41
N ALA A 113 -2.82 15.77 23.70
CA ALA A 113 -4.17 16.06 24.14
C ALA A 113 -4.71 17.36 23.54
N LYS A 114 -5.96 17.29 23.12
CA LYS A 114 -6.79 18.39 22.67
C LYS A 114 -8.17 18.11 23.25
N ASP A 115 -8.65 18.98 24.15
CA ASP A 115 -9.97 18.90 24.80
C ASP A 115 -10.37 17.58 25.52
N GLY A 116 -9.56 16.53 25.42
CA GLY A 116 -9.69 15.27 26.16
C GLY A 116 -8.54 14.99 27.12
N TYR A 117 -8.15 13.72 27.22
CA TYR A 117 -7.22 13.20 28.21
C TYR A 117 -5.79 13.12 27.67
N PRO A 118 -4.74 13.49 28.44
CA PRO A 118 -3.34 13.33 28.05
C PRO A 118 -2.85 11.88 28.14
N SER A 119 -3.57 10.97 27.50
CA SER A 119 -3.39 9.52 27.52
C SER A 119 -2.61 8.98 26.31
N GLY A 120 -2.39 9.80 25.28
CA GLY A 120 -1.61 9.42 24.09
C GLY A 120 -0.11 9.30 24.35
N THR A 121 0.52 8.27 23.77
CA THR A 121 1.94 7.92 24.00
C THR A 121 2.62 7.51 22.70
N ILE A 122 3.95 7.63 22.61
CA ILE A 122 4.67 7.33 21.37
C ILE A 122 4.77 5.82 21.14
N ILE A 123 5.06 5.07 22.19
CA ILE A 123 5.09 3.60 22.15
C ILE A 123 4.10 3.10 23.19
N TYR A 124 3.12 2.32 22.72
CA TYR A 124 2.17 1.63 23.58
C TYR A 124 1.96 0.20 23.13
N THR A 125 2.15 -0.74 24.06
CA THR A 125 1.97 -2.17 23.82
C THR A 125 0.67 -2.72 24.39
N GLY A 126 -0.23 -1.84 24.85
CA GLY A 126 -1.49 -2.21 25.49
C GLY A 126 -1.33 -2.57 26.97
N GLY A 127 -2.39 -2.35 27.74
CA GLY A 127 -2.48 -2.65 29.16
C GLY A 127 -2.94 -4.08 29.41
N SER A 128 -3.86 -4.26 30.34
CA SER A 128 -4.38 -5.59 30.71
C SER A 128 -5.11 -6.32 29.57
N SER A 129 -5.51 -5.62 28.50
CA SER A 129 -6.23 -6.20 27.36
C SER A 129 -5.31 -6.78 26.30
N TRP A 130 -3.99 -6.58 26.43
CA TRP A 130 -2.97 -7.04 25.48
C TRP A 130 -1.90 -7.85 26.20
N ARG A 131 -1.43 -8.90 25.53
CA ARG A 131 -0.38 -9.79 26.02
C ARG A 131 0.80 -9.73 25.08
N GLY A 132 1.99 -9.51 25.63
CA GLY A 132 3.26 -9.67 24.92
C GLY A 132 4.42 -9.84 25.89
N PRO A 133 5.68 -9.78 25.41
CA PRO A 133 6.84 -10.14 26.23
C PRO A 133 7.22 -9.05 27.23
N VAL A 134 6.87 -7.78 26.93
CA VAL A 134 7.17 -6.62 27.77
C VAL A 134 6.02 -5.62 27.68
N PHE A 135 5.73 -4.93 28.78
CA PHE A 135 4.85 -3.76 28.76
C PHE A 135 5.69 -2.51 28.45
N GLN A 136 5.27 -1.72 27.45
CA GLN A 136 5.84 -0.41 27.15
C GLN A 136 4.75 0.65 27.04
N ASN A 137 5.04 1.78 27.68
CA ASN A 137 4.25 3.00 27.68
C ASN A 137 5.24 4.17 27.72
N ALA A 138 5.73 4.57 26.55
CA ALA A 138 6.78 5.57 26.44
C ALA A 138 6.23 6.87 25.83
N ARG A 139 6.45 7.99 26.52
CA ARG A 139 6.17 9.34 26.00
C ARG A 139 7.35 9.94 25.25
N ARG A 140 8.56 9.37 25.39
CA ARG A 140 9.77 9.79 24.69
C ARG A 140 10.34 8.64 23.87
N ALA A 141 10.75 8.93 22.65
CA ALA A 141 11.33 7.97 21.73
C ALA A 141 12.26 8.68 20.74
N SER A 142 13.16 7.92 20.10
CA SER A 142 13.81 8.35 18.88
C SER A 142 13.04 7.83 17.67
N VAL A 143 12.93 8.63 16.62
CA VAL A 143 12.30 8.25 15.35
C VAL A 143 13.23 8.46 14.17
N ARG A 144 13.06 7.66 13.11
CA ARG A 144 13.64 7.92 11.79
C ARG A 144 12.73 7.39 10.68
N ALA A 145 12.69 8.09 9.56
CA ALA A 145 12.12 7.62 8.31
C ALA A 145 13.20 6.95 7.43
N LEU A 146 12.83 5.82 6.82
CA LEU A 146 13.49 5.19 5.69
C LEU A 146 12.59 5.36 4.47
N VAL A 147 13.16 5.81 3.37
CA VAL A 147 12.41 6.15 2.15
C VAL A 147 13.02 5.40 0.97
N TRP A 148 12.20 4.61 0.30
CA TRP A 148 12.53 3.97 -0.96
C TRP A 148 11.78 4.65 -2.09
N CYS A 149 12.52 5.14 -3.07
CA CYS A 149 11.99 5.70 -4.30
C CYS A 149 11.52 4.59 -5.25
N PRO A 150 10.68 4.93 -6.25
CA PRO A 150 10.32 4.01 -7.32
C PRO A 150 11.53 3.31 -7.95
N SER A 151 12.63 4.02 -8.15
CA SER A 151 13.88 3.50 -8.70
C SER A 151 14.64 2.51 -7.79
N ASP A 152 14.25 2.35 -6.53
CA ASP A 152 14.85 1.38 -5.61
C ASP A 152 14.16 0.01 -5.67
N PHE A 153 13.00 -0.07 -6.33
CA PHE A 153 12.23 -1.29 -6.52
C PHE A 153 12.31 -1.75 -7.99
N PRO A 154 12.12 -3.05 -8.26
CA PRO A 154 11.76 -3.46 -9.60
C PRO A 154 10.36 -2.90 -9.94
N ASP A 155 10.03 -2.85 -11.23
CA ASP A 155 8.68 -2.49 -11.64
C ASP A 155 7.65 -3.37 -10.92
N PRO A 156 6.54 -2.80 -10.41
CA PRO A 156 5.51 -3.58 -9.78
C PRO A 156 4.91 -4.56 -10.79
N THR A 157 4.68 -5.80 -10.35
CA THR A 157 3.98 -6.81 -11.15
C THR A 157 2.51 -6.46 -11.35
N TYR A 158 1.97 -5.57 -10.52
CA TYR A 158 0.67 -4.95 -10.70
C TYR A 158 0.66 -3.53 -10.13
N GLU A 159 0.11 -2.59 -10.89
CA GLU A 159 -0.14 -1.23 -10.46
C GLU A 159 -1.54 -0.79 -10.91
N SER A 160 -2.35 -0.28 -9.97
CA SER A 160 -3.70 0.21 -10.29
C SER A 160 -3.66 1.63 -10.86
N ASN A 161 -4.75 2.09 -11.48
CA ASN A 161 -5.01 3.53 -11.58
C ASN A 161 -5.29 4.12 -10.19
N TRP A 162 -5.35 5.45 -10.07
CA TRP A 162 -5.91 6.09 -8.88
C TRP A 162 -7.42 5.83 -8.81
N ILE A 163 -7.90 5.30 -7.69
CA ILE A 163 -9.29 4.89 -7.50
C ILE A 163 -9.90 5.71 -6.35
N SER A 164 -11.09 6.27 -6.53
CA SER A 164 -11.77 7.03 -5.48
C SER A 164 -12.17 6.12 -4.31
N LEU A 165 -11.94 6.60 -3.09
CA LEU A 165 -12.44 6.00 -1.86
C LEU A 165 -13.00 7.12 -0.95
N SER A 166 -14.01 6.80 -0.16
CA SER A 166 -14.65 7.74 0.77
C SER A 166 -15.20 7.02 1.99
N ASN A 167 -15.49 7.76 3.05
CA ASN A 167 -16.15 7.22 4.23
C ASN A 167 -17.68 7.01 4.09
N SER A 168 -18.18 7.05 2.85
CA SER A 168 -19.60 6.85 2.56
C SER A 168 -19.92 5.36 2.47
N VAL A 169 -21.17 4.99 2.76
CA VAL A 169 -21.66 3.61 2.68
C VAL A 169 -21.31 2.96 1.33
N SER A 170 -21.61 3.61 0.20
CA SER A 170 -21.34 3.05 -1.14
C SER A 170 -19.89 3.20 -1.61
N GLY A 171 -19.08 4.05 -0.97
CA GLY A 171 -17.73 4.37 -1.42
C GLY A 171 -16.62 3.93 -0.46
N SER A 172 -16.95 3.11 0.54
CA SER A 172 -16.04 2.70 1.63
C SER A 172 -15.37 1.35 1.41
N PHE A 173 -15.70 0.63 0.34
CA PHE A 173 -15.12 -0.67 0.03
C PHE A 173 -14.63 -0.76 -1.42
N LEU A 174 -13.48 -1.40 -1.62
CA LEU A 174 -12.98 -1.78 -2.93
C LEU A 174 -12.47 -3.23 -2.87
N GLU A 175 -12.76 -4.01 -3.91
CA GLU A 175 -12.11 -5.29 -4.19
C GLU A 175 -11.52 -5.22 -5.60
N ILE A 176 -10.20 -5.36 -5.68
CA ILE A 176 -9.45 -5.04 -6.89
C ILE A 176 -8.61 -6.26 -7.27
N ALA A 177 -8.89 -6.81 -8.45
CA ALA A 177 -8.17 -7.95 -8.98
C ALA A 177 -6.76 -7.52 -9.46
N HIS A 178 -5.73 -8.18 -8.93
CA HIS A 178 -4.35 -8.06 -9.42
C HIS A 178 -3.92 -9.26 -10.28
N ASN A 179 -4.70 -10.35 -10.30
CA ASN A 179 -4.57 -11.49 -11.23
C ASN A 179 -3.19 -12.15 -11.30
N GLN A 180 -2.41 -12.12 -10.21
CA GLN A 180 -1.05 -12.70 -10.20
C GLN A 180 -1.04 -14.22 -9.97
N GLY A 181 -2.15 -14.83 -9.57
CA GLY A 181 -2.28 -16.26 -9.27
C GLY A 181 -1.43 -16.75 -8.09
N THR A 182 -0.71 -15.84 -7.45
CA THR A 182 0.21 -16.07 -6.33
C THR A 182 0.12 -14.86 -5.41
N ILE A 183 0.40 -15.08 -4.12
CA ILE A 183 0.41 -14.00 -3.14
C ILE A 183 1.58 -13.05 -3.49
N PRO A 184 1.34 -11.73 -3.69
CA PRO A 184 2.43 -10.78 -3.89
C PRO A 184 3.35 -10.70 -2.66
N ASP A 185 4.65 -10.54 -2.91
CA ASP A 185 5.66 -10.50 -1.85
C ASP A 185 5.55 -9.18 -1.04
N LEU A 186 5.31 -8.08 -1.76
CA LEU A 186 5.02 -6.76 -1.20
C LEU A 186 3.77 -6.18 -1.86
N VAL A 187 2.91 -5.57 -1.05
CA VAL A 187 1.82 -4.71 -1.51
C VAL A 187 1.91 -3.40 -0.74
N THR A 188 1.81 -2.28 -1.43
CA THR A 188 1.55 -0.98 -0.82
C THR A 188 0.18 -0.48 -1.27
N VAL A 189 -0.55 0.11 -0.32
CA VAL A 189 -1.82 0.80 -0.55
C VAL A 189 -1.59 2.23 -0.10
N GLN A 190 -1.47 3.13 -1.06
CA GLN A 190 -1.20 4.54 -0.81
C GLN A 190 -2.50 5.32 -0.94
N ILE A 191 -2.78 6.18 0.03
CA ILE A 191 -4.00 6.97 0.11
C ILE A 191 -3.64 8.44 -0.04
N GLN A 192 -4.01 9.03 -1.18
CA GLN A 192 -3.92 10.45 -1.39
C GLN A 192 -5.08 11.17 -0.72
N GLN A 193 -4.78 12.09 0.19
CA GLN A 193 -5.80 12.91 0.83
C GLN A 193 -6.40 13.90 -0.19
N SER A 194 -7.74 13.94 -0.29
CA SER A 194 -8.45 14.72 -1.31
C SER A 194 -8.04 16.20 -1.32
N GLY A 195 -7.67 16.70 -2.51
CA GLY A 195 -7.28 18.10 -2.71
C GLY A 195 -5.86 18.44 -2.24
N THR A 196 -5.02 17.43 -1.99
CA THR A 196 -3.65 17.61 -1.49
C THR A 196 -2.65 16.76 -2.26
N GLU A 197 -1.36 17.06 -2.11
CA GLU A 197 -0.24 16.23 -2.59
C GLU A 197 0.32 15.30 -1.50
N TRP A 198 -0.48 14.97 -0.47
CA TRP A 198 -0.06 14.11 0.62
C TRP A 198 -0.60 12.70 0.45
N LEU A 199 0.26 11.73 0.77
CA LEU A 199 -0.04 10.31 0.81
C LEU A 199 0.08 9.80 2.25
N SER A 200 -0.78 8.85 2.62
CA SER A 200 -0.56 8.00 3.79
C SER A 200 -0.65 6.53 3.39
N ASP A 201 -0.19 5.64 4.27
CA ASP A 201 -0.23 4.21 4.01
C ASP A 201 -1.50 3.56 4.58
N GLY A 202 -1.98 2.54 3.88
CA GLY A 202 -3.00 1.65 4.39
C GLY A 202 -2.52 0.94 5.66
N ILE A 203 -3.44 0.67 6.56
CA ILE A 203 -3.19 -0.03 7.81
C ILE A 203 -3.66 -1.48 7.72
N GLY A 204 -3.19 -2.30 8.66
CA GLY A 204 -3.70 -3.64 8.86
C GLY A 204 -5.06 -3.68 9.57
N SER A 205 -5.38 -4.82 10.17
CA SER A 205 -6.61 -5.00 10.95
C SER A 205 -6.46 -4.59 12.41
N MET A 206 -5.53 -3.67 12.73
CA MET A 206 -5.63 -2.96 14.01
C MET A 206 -6.92 -2.16 13.92
N THR A 207 -7.93 -2.40 14.75
CA THR A 207 -9.22 -1.70 14.69
C THR A 207 -10.00 -1.83 16.01
N ALA A 208 -10.90 -0.89 16.27
CA ALA A 208 -11.96 -1.01 17.27
C ALA A 208 -13.29 -0.60 16.66
N LEU A 209 -14.38 -0.81 17.40
CA LEU A 209 -15.65 -0.14 17.07
C LEU A 209 -15.46 1.37 17.26
N GLY A 210 -15.83 2.15 16.25
CA GLY A 210 -15.67 3.59 16.26
C GLY A 210 -16.60 4.25 17.27
N PRO A 211 -16.12 5.19 18.10
CA PRO A 211 -17.02 5.93 18.95
C PRO A 211 -17.87 6.88 18.10
N ASN A 212 -19.15 7.03 18.48
CA ASN A 212 -20.07 7.97 17.83
C ASN A 212 -19.75 9.45 18.13
N THR A 213 -18.80 9.70 19.01
CA THR A 213 -18.46 11.05 19.50
C THR A 213 -17.10 11.54 19.03
N SER A 214 -16.29 10.66 18.43
CA SER A 214 -14.84 10.82 18.35
C SER A 214 -14.33 10.64 16.92
N SER A 215 -13.22 11.30 16.57
CA SER A 215 -12.54 11.11 15.29
C SER A 215 -11.70 9.83 15.33
N TRP A 216 -11.79 9.04 14.27
CA TRP A 216 -10.99 7.82 14.10
C TRP A 216 -10.88 7.49 12.62
N GLY A 217 -9.88 6.71 12.22
CA GLY A 217 -9.77 6.40 10.81
C GLY A 217 -8.67 5.44 10.41
N GLY A 218 -8.28 5.60 9.15
CA GLY A 218 -7.37 4.73 8.43
C GLY A 218 -8.08 4.00 7.31
N VAL A 219 -7.29 3.29 6.52
CA VAL A 219 -7.80 2.44 5.45
C VAL A 219 -7.21 1.06 5.66
N ILE A 220 -8.05 0.11 6.04
CA ILE A 220 -7.63 -1.28 6.20
C ILE A 220 -7.44 -1.86 4.81
N TYR A 221 -6.39 -2.65 4.63
CA TYR A 221 -6.28 -3.50 3.46
C TYR A 221 -5.80 -4.90 3.82
N GLY A 222 -6.21 -5.84 2.97
CA GLY A 222 -5.70 -7.19 2.96
C GLY A 222 -5.60 -7.67 1.53
N TYR A 223 -4.72 -8.64 1.27
CA TYR A 223 -4.54 -9.15 -0.08
C TYR A 223 -4.24 -10.64 -0.09
N ASN A 224 -4.62 -11.32 -1.19
CA ASN A 224 -4.40 -12.75 -1.36
C ASN A 224 -3.71 -13.04 -2.70
N THR A 225 -3.95 -14.23 -3.27
CA THR A 225 -3.39 -14.65 -4.56
C THR A 225 -3.96 -13.94 -5.77
N SER A 226 -5.07 -13.21 -5.62
CA SER A 226 -5.88 -12.72 -6.74
C SER A 226 -6.40 -11.30 -6.56
N HIS A 227 -6.70 -10.88 -5.33
CA HIS A 227 -7.35 -9.60 -5.02
C HIS A 227 -6.65 -8.86 -3.89
N VAL A 228 -6.76 -7.53 -3.94
CA VAL A 228 -6.61 -6.64 -2.78
C VAL A 228 -8.00 -6.17 -2.39
N ARG A 229 -8.33 -6.28 -1.10
CA ARG A 229 -9.53 -5.71 -0.50
C ARG A 229 -9.15 -4.52 0.35
N ILE A 230 -9.99 -3.49 0.30
CA ILE A 230 -9.76 -2.22 0.97
C ILE A 230 -11.05 -1.80 1.67
N TRP A 231 -10.95 -1.45 2.95
CA TRP A 231 -12.05 -0.98 3.77
C TRP A 231 -11.68 0.39 4.37
N ALA A 232 -12.43 1.41 4.00
CA ALA A 232 -12.51 2.67 4.74
C ALA A 232 -13.65 2.59 5.77
N PRO A 233 -13.66 3.46 6.80
CA PRO A 233 -14.81 3.60 7.67
C PRO A 233 -16.06 3.97 6.86
N SER A 234 -17.21 3.38 7.16
CA SER A 234 -18.51 3.74 6.56
C SER A 234 -19.35 4.57 7.53
N SER A 235 -18.73 5.54 8.20
CA SER A 235 -19.32 6.39 9.24
C SER A 235 -18.93 7.85 9.06
N LYS A 236 -19.79 8.78 9.51
CA LYS A 236 -19.55 10.23 9.45
C LYS A 236 -18.28 10.65 10.21
N ASN A 237 -18.03 10.01 11.34
CA ASN A 237 -16.87 10.31 12.18
C ASN A 237 -15.62 9.56 11.75
N GLY A 238 -15.80 8.44 11.05
CA GLY A 238 -14.70 7.68 10.46
C GLY A 238 -14.04 8.42 9.29
N LYS A 239 -12.70 8.42 9.25
CA LYS A 239 -11.87 9.11 8.26
C LYS A 239 -10.97 8.14 7.51
N LEU A 240 -10.61 8.46 6.27
CA LEU A 240 -9.57 7.72 5.53
C LEU A 240 -8.18 7.99 6.13
N PHE A 241 -7.96 9.22 6.58
CA PHE A 241 -6.79 9.63 7.34
C PHE A 241 -7.24 10.54 8.48
N SER A 242 -6.75 10.29 9.68
CA SER A 242 -6.89 11.15 10.84
C SER A 242 -5.54 11.25 11.56
N ALA A 243 -5.18 12.49 11.88
CA ALA A 243 -4.20 12.91 12.86
C ALA A 243 -4.67 14.22 13.51
N ASP A 244 -6.00 14.39 13.61
CA ASP A 244 -6.69 15.37 14.44
C ASP A 244 -7.03 14.78 15.81
N ASP A 245 -7.55 15.60 16.73
CA ASP A 245 -8.04 15.24 18.07
C ASP A 245 -7.25 14.17 18.83
N GLY A 246 -6.38 14.61 19.73
CA GLY A 246 -5.42 13.71 20.40
C GLY A 246 -4.13 13.49 19.61
N TRP A 247 -4.07 14.00 18.39
CA TRP A 247 -2.91 13.92 17.51
C TRP A 247 -2.61 15.28 16.89
N GLY A 248 -1.33 15.48 16.54
CA GLY A 248 -0.94 16.44 15.52
C GLY A 248 -1.62 17.82 15.64
N SER A 249 -2.50 18.11 14.67
CA SER A 249 -3.29 19.35 14.63
C SER A 249 -4.74 19.09 14.19
N ALA A 250 -5.66 19.94 14.61
CA ALA A 250 -7.11 19.80 14.38
C ALA A 250 -7.57 19.82 12.90
N LYS A 251 -6.67 20.00 11.92
CA LYS A 251 -7.00 20.07 10.49
C LYS A 251 -6.56 18.84 9.71
N GLU A 252 -5.96 17.85 10.37
CA GLU A 252 -5.33 16.70 9.73
C GLU A 252 -6.32 15.53 9.61
N SER A 253 -7.41 15.73 8.86
CA SER A 253 -8.53 14.78 8.79
C SER A 253 -9.21 14.79 7.42
N TRP A 254 -9.30 13.63 6.77
CA TRP A 254 -9.90 13.50 5.44
C TRP A 254 -10.84 12.31 5.35
N SER A 255 -12.07 12.57 4.94
CA SER A 255 -13.12 11.57 4.70
C SER A 255 -13.13 11.02 3.26
N ARG A 256 -12.31 11.56 2.37
CA ARG A 256 -12.25 11.20 0.94
C ARG A 256 -10.82 11.27 0.44
N GLY A 257 -10.51 10.44 -0.54
CA GLY A 257 -9.19 10.38 -1.14
C GLY A 257 -9.14 9.50 -2.39
N LEU A 258 -7.93 9.37 -2.94
CA LEU A 258 -7.63 8.45 -4.03
C LEU A 258 -6.70 7.35 -3.52
N ILE A 259 -6.89 6.13 -4.00
CA ILE A 259 -6.10 4.98 -3.62
C ILE A 259 -5.26 4.52 -4.80
N LYS A 260 -4.01 4.19 -4.54
CA LYS A 260 -3.10 3.54 -5.47
C LYS A 260 -2.60 2.25 -4.86
N ILE A 261 -2.68 1.17 -5.63
CA ILE A 261 -2.17 -0.14 -5.23
C ILE A 261 -0.97 -0.45 -6.10
N LYS A 262 0.13 -0.84 -5.46
CA LYS A 262 1.28 -1.44 -6.12
C LYS A 262 1.58 -2.77 -5.47
N ALA A 263 1.85 -3.78 -6.27
CA ALA A 263 2.18 -5.12 -5.82
C ALA A 263 3.41 -5.63 -6.57
N TRP A 264 4.33 -6.25 -5.83
CA TRP A 264 5.61 -6.71 -6.37
C TRP A 264 5.82 -8.19 -6.13
N ARG A 265 6.66 -8.76 -7.00
CA ARG A 265 7.34 -10.03 -6.74
C ARG A 265 8.83 -9.79 -6.60
N ILE A 266 9.39 -10.19 -5.48
CA ILE A 266 10.73 -9.83 -5.03
C ILE A 266 11.51 -11.11 -4.72
N THR A 267 12.75 -11.23 -5.22
CA THR A 267 13.67 -12.33 -4.92
C THR A 267 14.44 -12.09 -3.62
N ASN A 268 15.23 -13.09 -3.15
CA ASN A 268 16.05 -12.99 -1.93
C ASN A 268 15.25 -12.72 -0.65
N MET A 269 14.10 -13.38 -0.56
CA MET A 269 13.19 -13.29 0.56
C MET A 269 13.37 -14.48 1.49
N PHE A 270 13.60 -14.20 2.77
CA PHE A 270 13.39 -15.18 3.82
C PHE A 270 11.94 -15.09 4.30
N THR A 271 11.29 -16.25 4.48
CA THR A 271 9.93 -16.35 4.99
C THR A 271 9.91 -17.18 6.26
N LEU A 272 9.30 -16.63 7.32
CA LEU A 272 8.94 -17.37 8.52
C LEU A 272 7.43 -17.41 8.65
N THR A 273 6.91 -18.61 8.90
CA THR A 273 5.48 -18.85 9.13
C THR A 273 5.30 -19.42 10.52
N TYR A 274 4.33 -18.90 11.27
CA TYR A 274 4.04 -19.34 12.63
C TYR A 274 2.54 -19.33 12.88
N ALA A 275 1.98 -20.46 13.33
CA ALA A 275 0.58 -20.52 13.74
C ALA A 275 0.37 -19.65 14.97
N LEU A 276 -0.62 -18.76 14.90
CA LEU A 276 -0.87 -17.74 15.89
C LEU A 276 -2.27 -17.91 16.51
N ASN A 277 -2.31 -17.86 17.83
CA ASN A 277 -3.51 -17.69 18.65
C ASN A 277 -3.20 -16.71 19.79
N GLN A 278 -4.20 -16.29 20.54
CA GLN A 278 -4.05 -15.33 21.64
C GLN A 278 -3.19 -15.82 22.84
N ASN A 279 -2.78 -17.09 22.83
CA ASN A 279 -1.91 -17.70 23.84
C ASN A 279 -0.52 -18.06 23.29
N SER A 280 -0.19 -17.64 22.07
CA SER A 280 1.05 -18.00 21.41
C SER A 280 2.29 -17.34 22.01
N LYS A 281 3.48 -17.84 21.65
CA LYS A 281 4.75 -17.25 22.09
C LYS A 281 4.83 -15.81 21.62
N SER A 282 5.18 -14.91 22.55
CA SER A 282 5.23 -13.47 22.31
C SER A 282 6.59 -12.96 21.81
N GLN A 283 7.59 -13.83 21.73
CA GLN A 283 8.90 -13.56 21.15
C GLN A 283 9.34 -14.72 20.25
N ILE A 284 9.80 -14.38 19.04
CA ILE A 284 10.09 -15.31 17.95
C ILE A 284 11.46 -14.96 17.36
N SER A 285 12.36 -15.94 17.26
CA SER A 285 13.61 -15.74 16.51
C SER A 285 13.32 -15.77 15.01
N LEU A 286 13.92 -14.83 14.28
CA LEU A 286 13.78 -14.75 12.83
C LEU A 286 14.55 -15.86 12.11
N ASN A 287 15.48 -16.57 12.76
CA ASN A 287 16.40 -17.55 12.14
C ASN A 287 17.19 -16.98 10.94
N THR A 288 17.23 -15.65 10.83
CA THR A 288 18.01 -14.86 9.90
C THR A 288 18.31 -13.53 10.59
N THR A 289 19.35 -12.83 10.16
CA THR A 289 19.58 -11.45 10.59
C THR A 289 19.06 -10.51 9.51
N TYR A 290 18.68 -9.29 9.88
CA TYR A 290 18.45 -8.20 8.94
C TYR A 290 18.98 -6.86 9.48
N ASN A 291 19.38 -6.00 8.55
CA ASN A 291 19.86 -4.67 8.85
C ASN A 291 18.68 -3.70 8.84
N GLN A 292 18.30 -3.19 10.01
CA GLN A 292 17.17 -2.27 10.18
C GLN A 292 17.32 -0.95 9.40
N ALA A 293 18.52 -0.60 8.91
CA ALA A 293 18.74 0.62 8.14
C ALA A 293 18.66 0.40 6.61
N THR A 294 18.71 -0.85 6.14
CA THR A 294 18.83 -1.14 4.70
C THR A 294 17.86 -2.20 4.19
N ASP A 295 17.57 -3.21 5.00
CA ASP A 295 16.71 -4.34 4.64
C ASP A 295 15.23 -4.01 4.93
N ILE A 296 14.32 -4.74 4.29
CA ILE A 296 12.87 -4.62 4.54
C ILE A 296 12.43 -5.82 5.38
N LEU A 297 11.72 -5.55 6.47
CA LEU A 297 10.99 -6.55 7.25
C LEU A 297 9.50 -6.21 7.23
N ILE A 298 8.65 -7.16 6.87
CA ILE A 298 7.20 -6.99 6.97
C ILE A 298 6.57 -8.17 7.70
N VAL A 299 5.76 -7.83 8.69
CA VAL A 299 4.98 -8.77 9.50
C VAL A 299 3.53 -8.68 9.08
N ARG A 300 2.93 -9.84 8.79
CA ARG A 300 1.55 -9.96 8.33
C ARG A 300 0.83 -11.07 9.05
N ILE A 301 -0.48 -10.94 9.13
CA ILE A 301 -1.40 -11.91 9.71
C ILE A 301 -2.28 -12.42 8.56
N LYS A 302 -2.16 -13.70 8.25
CA LYS A 302 -3.00 -14.38 7.26
C LYS A 302 -4.23 -14.94 7.97
N ALA A 303 -5.42 -14.58 7.48
CA ALA A 303 -6.65 -15.18 7.97
C ALA A 303 -6.73 -16.65 7.51
N ASP A 304 -6.97 -17.56 8.44
CA ASP A 304 -7.11 -18.98 8.10
C ASP A 304 -8.56 -19.35 7.76
N THR A 305 -9.54 -18.59 8.28
CA THR A 305 -10.97 -18.86 8.16
C THR A 305 -11.78 -17.59 7.89
N GLY A 306 -13.07 -17.76 7.61
CA GLY A 306 -14.01 -16.67 7.37
C GLY A 306 -13.93 -16.09 5.96
N TYR A 307 -14.60 -14.97 5.76
CA TYR A 307 -14.72 -14.30 4.45
C TYR A 307 -13.39 -13.88 3.84
N ASN A 308 -12.37 -13.67 4.67
CA ASN A 308 -11.04 -13.26 4.23
C ASN A 308 -10.02 -14.39 4.32
N SER A 309 -10.43 -15.67 4.39
CA SER A 309 -9.49 -16.79 4.37
C SER A 309 -8.48 -16.67 3.22
N GLY A 310 -7.19 -16.79 3.54
CA GLY A 310 -6.08 -16.62 2.61
C GLY A 310 -5.62 -15.17 2.38
N PHE A 311 -6.33 -14.17 2.88
CA PHE A 311 -5.86 -12.77 2.85
C PHE A 311 -4.84 -12.51 3.95
N MET A 312 -3.81 -11.73 3.61
CA MET A 312 -2.79 -11.23 4.53
C MET A 312 -3.03 -9.76 4.86
N PHE A 313 -2.93 -9.43 6.14
CA PHE A 313 -3.08 -8.09 6.68
C PHE A 313 -1.78 -7.66 7.37
N PRO A 314 -1.27 -6.43 7.17
CA PRO A 314 -0.12 -5.93 7.93
C PRO A 314 -0.36 -5.97 9.44
N ALA A 315 0.69 -6.20 10.23
CA ALA A 315 0.67 -5.95 11.66
C ALA A 315 0.97 -4.46 11.95
N SER A 316 0.58 -3.97 13.13
CA SER A 316 0.76 -2.57 13.57
C SER A 316 2.00 -2.41 14.46
N GLY A 317 2.46 -1.18 14.65
CA GLY A 317 3.56 -0.87 15.57
C GLY A 317 3.13 -0.34 16.93
N ALA A 318 1.85 -0.08 17.15
CA ALA A 318 1.36 0.31 18.46
C ALA A 318 -0.09 -0.09 18.66
N VAL A 319 -0.46 -0.27 19.92
CA VAL A 319 -1.86 -0.41 20.34
C VAL A 319 -2.52 0.95 20.31
N GLN A 320 -3.62 1.07 19.55
CA GLN A 320 -4.46 2.27 19.54
C GLN A 320 -5.80 2.07 20.24
N ASN A 321 -6.10 0.84 20.63
CA ASN A 321 -7.37 0.33 21.11
C ASN A 321 -7.13 -0.56 22.34
N ASP A 322 -7.23 0.02 23.52
CA ASP A 322 -7.17 -0.72 24.79
C ASP A 322 -8.56 -0.76 25.44
N GLU A 323 -9.55 -1.06 24.61
CA GLU A 323 -10.96 -1.11 24.99
C GLU A 323 -11.26 -2.46 25.63
N THR A 324 -11.80 -2.47 26.85
CA THR A 324 -12.13 -3.71 27.56
C THR A 324 -13.59 -4.14 27.38
N VAL A 325 -14.41 -3.32 26.72
CA VAL A 325 -15.89 -3.50 26.66
C VAL A 325 -16.41 -3.78 25.25
N SER A 326 -15.78 -3.22 24.23
CA SER A 326 -16.11 -3.37 22.82
C SER A 326 -15.12 -4.30 22.13
N SER A 327 -15.54 -4.87 21.00
CA SER A 327 -14.65 -5.67 20.17
C SER A 327 -13.57 -4.82 19.54
N PHE A 328 -12.37 -5.36 19.56
CA PHE A 328 -11.18 -4.74 18.98
C PHE A 328 -10.27 -5.82 18.40
N GLY A 329 -9.26 -5.42 17.64
CA GLY A 329 -8.28 -6.39 17.20
C GLY A 329 -7.05 -5.81 16.55
N GLY A 330 -6.22 -6.74 16.09
CA GLY A 330 -4.92 -6.49 15.48
C GLY A 330 -3.81 -7.25 16.18
N VAL A 331 -2.63 -7.19 15.58
CA VAL A 331 -1.37 -7.69 16.16
C VAL A 331 -0.38 -6.53 16.14
N VAL A 332 0.25 -6.27 17.27
CA VAL A 332 1.36 -5.30 17.37
C VAL A 332 2.67 -6.04 17.31
N TYR A 333 3.68 -5.45 16.68
CA TYR A 333 5.03 -5.98 16.73
C TYR A 333 6.11 -4.93 16.96
N SER A 334 7.26 -5.41 17.42
CA SER A 334 8.53 -4.71 17.34
C SER A 334 9.62 -5.69 16.92
N ALA A 335 10.65 -5.19 16.27
CA ALA A 335 11.70 -6.03 15.72
C ALA A 335 13.11 -5.51 16.08
N SER A 336 13.99 -6.43 16.48
CA SER A 336 15.45 -6.21 16.51
C SER A 336 16.05 -6.76 15.21
N SER A 337 17.37 -6.85 15.09
CA SER A 337 18.05 -7.43 13.92
C SER A 337 17.76 -8.92 13.67
N ASP A 338 17.28 -9.67 14.66
CA ASP A 338 17.14 -11.13 14.59
C ASP A 338 15.92 -11.68 15.34
N THR A 339 15.16 -10.80 15.99
CA THR A 339 14.09 -11.18 16.92
C THR A 339 12.86 -10.35 16.64
N LEU A 340 11.72 -11.01 16.59
CA LEU A 340 10.41 -10.40 16.55
C LEU A 340 9.74 -10.53 17.92
N ARG A 341 9.12 -9.44 18.39
CA ARG A 341 8.21 -9.43 19.52
C ARG A 341 6.82 -9.12 19.03
N ILE A 342 5.83 -9.84 19.57
CA ILE A 342 4.44 -9.67 19.20
C ILE A 342 3.58 -9.45 20.44
N TRP A 343 2.57 -8.61 20.29
CA TRP A 343 1.48 -8.44 21.24
C TRP A 343 0.17 -8.79 20.57
N THR A 344 -0.62 -9.58 21.28
CA THR A 344 -1.96 -10.02 20.85
C THR A 344 -2.99 -9.67 21.90
N PRO A 345 -4.26 -9.44 21.53
CA PRO A 345 -5.32 -9.25 22.51
C PRO A 345 -5.46 -10.47 23.44
N VAL A 346 -5.74 -10.22 24.72
CA VAL A 346 -5.91 -11.26 25.75
C VAL A 346 -7.17 -12.10 25.51
N SER A 347 -7.08 -13.39 25.86
CA SER A 347 -8.19 -14.35 25.85
C SER A 347 -8.45 -14.91 27.27
N PRO A 348 -9.72 -15.13 27.68
CA PRO A 348 -10.94 -14.71 26.98
C PRO A 348 -11.09 -13.17 27.04
N GLY A 349 -11.68 -12.59 26.01
CA GLY A 349 -11.88 -11.14 25.94
C GLY A 349 -12.50 -10.73 24.61
N PRO A 350 -12.89 -9.45 24.46
CA PRO A 350 -13.52 -8.97 23.23
C PRO A 350 -12.51 -8.75 22.08
N GLY A 351 -11.23 -9.08 22.30
CA GLY A 351 -10.15 -8.87 21.34
C GLY A 351 -9.95 -10.01 20.34
N TYR A 352 -9.58 -9.67 19.11
CA TYR A 352 -9.30 -10.61 18.01
C TYR A 352 -7.94 -10.33 17.35
N LEU A 353 -7.28 -11.37 16.83
CA LEU A 353 -6.04 -11.21 16.04
C LEU A 353 -6.31 -10.47 14.72
N LEU A 354 -7.46 -10.73 14.09
CA LEU A 354 -7.99 -9.96 12.97
C LEU A 354 -9.39 -9.50 13.30
N TYR A 355 -9.63 -8.19 13.21
CA TYR A 355 -10.93 -7.59 13.42
C TYR A 355 -11.28 -6.63 12.28
N ILE A 356 -12.39 -6.89 11.61
CA ILE A 356 -13.04 -6.00 10.66
C ILE A 356 -14.52 -5.99 11.05
N SER A 357 -14.99 -4.85 11.54
CA SER A 357 -16.35 -4.67 12.02
C SER A 357 -17.30 -4.21 10.90
N ASN A 358 -18.58 -4.08 11.26
CA ASN A 358 -19.63 -3.53 10.40
C ASN A 358 -19.43 -2.05 10.03
N GLU A 359 -18.63 -1.31 10.79
CA GLU A 359 -18.33 0.10 10.53
C GLU A 359 -17.25 0.30 9.47
N TRP A 360 -16.68 -0.79 8.95
CA TRP A 360 -15.64 -0.77 7.92
C TRP A 360 -16.19 -1.37 6.62
N GLY A 361 -15.99 -0.64 5.52
CA GLY A 361 -16.35 -1.05 4.16
C GLY A 361 -17.79 -1.53 4.02
N ASN A 362 -18.73 -0.85 4.68
CA ASN A 362 -20.16 -1.15 4.61
C ASN A 362 -20.47 -2.61 4.98
N THR A 363 -19.81 -3.13 6.02
CA THR A 363 -20.01 -4.50 6.52
C THR A 363 -19.67 -5.59 5.49
N LEU A 364 -18.96 -5.27 4.41
CA LEU A 364 -18.55 -6.28 3.44
C LEU A 364 -17.37 -7.09 3.97
N TYR A 365 -17.51 -8.42 3.93
CA TYR A 365 -16.48 -9.37 4.36
C TYR A 365 -15.94 -9.11 5.78
N PRO A 366 -16.81 -9.08 6.81
CA PRO A 366 -16.37 -8.87 8.18
C PRO A 366 -15.45 -10.01 8.65
N GLN A 367 -14.61 -9.74 9.65
CA GLN A 367 -13.65 -10.71 10.16
C GLN A 367 -13.52 -10.62 11.68
N THR A 368 -13.59 -11.77 12.34
CA THR A 368 -13.30 -11.95 13.77
C THR A 368 -12.50 -13.23 13.94
N SER A 369 -11.17 -13.11 14.03
CA SER A 369 -10.27 -14.27 14.13
C SER A 369 -9.56 -14.31 15.48
N THR A 370 -9.72 -15.39 16.23
CA THR A 370 -8.91 -15.70 17.42
C THR A 370 -7.70 -16.57 17.10
N THR A 371 -7.67 -17.15 15.90
CA THR A 371 -6.55 -17.90 15.32
C THR A 371 -6.20 -17.34 13.94
N ALA A 372 -4.93 -17.31 13.61
CA ALA A 372 -4.42 -16.86 12.32
C ALA A 372 -3.03 -17.45 12.06
N THR A 373 -2.46 -17.17 10.89
CA THR A 373 -1.07 -17.50 10.60
C THR A 373 -0.25 -16.22 10.53
N LEU A 374 0.77 -16.08 11.40
CA LEU A 374 1.78 -15.04 11.29
C LEU A 374 2.73 -15.36 10.13
N MET A 375 2.97 -14.38 9.27
CA MET A 375 3.93 -14.44 8.18
C MET A 375 4.91 -13.28 8.27
N VAL A 376 6.19 -13.60 8.40
CA VAL A 376 7.28 -12.62 8.41
C VAL A 376 8.10 -12.79 7.15
N HIS A 377 8.30 -11.69 6.44
CA HIS A 377 9.14 -11.65 5.26
C HIS A 377 10.28 -10.68 5.50
N VAL A 378 11.50 -11.13 5.18
CA VAL A 378 12.73 -10.34 5.25
C VAL A 378 13.35 -10.31 3.87
N TRP A 379 13.50 -9.12 3.30
CA TRP A 379 14.20 -8.91 2.04
C TRP A 379 15.54 -8.23 2.31
N LYS A 380 16.59 -8.89 1.85
CA LYS A 380 17.94 -8.34 1.89
C LYS A 380 18.12 -7.32 0.78
N SER A 381 18.47 -6.11 1.17
CA SER A 381 18.85 -5.09 0.20
C SER A 381 20.13 -5.54 -0.52
N THR A 382 20.10 -5.45 -1.84
CA THR A 382 21.24 -5.77 -2.70
C THR A 382 21.25 -4.78 -3.84
N THR A 383 22.43 -4.37 -4.31
CA THR A 383 22.53 -3.49 -5.47
C THR A 383 21.96 -4.19 -6.70
N CYS A 384 20.85 -3.65 -7.19
CA CYS A 384 20.13 -4.15 -8.35
C CYS A 384 20.55 -3.37 -9.59
N SER A 385 21.00 -4.07 -10.63
CA SER A 385 21.08 -3.48 -11.97
C SER A 385 19.65 -3.35 -12.51
N ILE A 386 18.95 -2.28 -12.11
CA ILE A 386 17.61 -1.99 -12.63
C ILE A 386 17.82 -1.35 -14.00
N PRO A 387 17.39 -2.00 -15.10
CA PRO A 387 17.57 -1.43 -16.42
C PRO A 387 16.72 -0.16 -16.51
N THR A 388 17.37 1.01 -16.44
CA THR A 388 16.74 2.28 -16.73
C THR A 388 16.28 2.23 -18.19
N THR A 389 14.97 2.20 -18.42
CA THR A 389 14.43 2.51 -19.74
C THR A 389 14.76 3.97 -20.01
N LEU A 390 15.82 4.21 -20.78
CA LEU A 390 16.12 5.52 -21.35
C LEU A 390 14.94 5.91 -22.24
N VAL A 391 13.96 6.61 -21.69
CA VAL A 391 13.03 7.38 -22.50
C VAL A 391 13.88 8.47 -23.15
N PRO A 392 14.02 8.50 -24.49
CA PRO A 392 14.78 9.56 -25.14
C PRO A 392 14.11 10.89 -24.77
N LYS A 393 14.84 11.74 -24.05
CA LYS A 393 14.43 13.10 -23.75
C LYS A 393 14.34 13.82 -25.11
N ILE A 394 13.15 13.92 -25.68
CA ILE A 394 12.92 14.74 -26.87
C ILE A 394 13.22 16.17 -26.44
N THR A 395 14.43 16.62 -26.77
CA THR A 395 14.85 17.98 -26.53
C THR A 395 14.10 18.81 -27.55
N LYS A 396 13.07 19.54 -27.12
CA LYS A 396 12.48 20.59 -27.94
C LYS A 396 13.56 21.67 -28.12
N THR A 397 14.27 21.61 -29.24
CA THR A 397 15.04 22.75 -29.73
C THR A 397 14.07 23.84 -30.10
N THR A 398 13.95 24.85 -29.23
CA THR A 398 13.31 26.13 -29.56
C THR A 398 14.14 26.81 -30.64
N PRO A 399 13.57 27.23 -31.78
CA PRO A 399 14.29 28.03 -32.76
C PRO A 399 14.62 29.41 -32.16
N PRO A 400 15.74 30.04 -32.56
CA PRO A 400 16.10 31.36 -32.07
C PRO A 400 15.07 32.40 -32.56
N VAL A 401 14.54 33.18 -31.62
CA VAL A 401 13.68 34.33 -31.89
C VAL A 401 14.56 35.43 -32.48
N GLN A 402 14.32 35.79 -33.75
CA GLN A 402 14.85 37.00 -34.36
C GLN A 402 14.14 38.22 -33.76
N SER A 403 14.92 39.15 -33.21
CA SER A 403 14.43 40.45 -32.76
C SER A 403 14.21 41.38 -33.95
N THR A 404 13.02 41.95 -34.04
CA THR A 404 12.84 43.26 -34.68
C THR A 404 12.07 44.14 -33.70
N ALA A 405 12.77 45.13 -33.16
CA ALA A 405 12.17 46.39 -32.72
C ALA A 405 11.44 47.01 -33.93
N ASP A 406 10.41 47.84 -33.80
CA ASP A 406 10.35 49.04 -32.97
C ASP A 406 8.87 49.60 -33.04
N PRO A 407 8.55 50.84 -32.66
CA PRO A 407 7.73 51.15 -31.48
C PRO A 407 6.43 51.91 -31.83
N ASN A 408 5.47 51.97 -30.90
CA ASN A 408 4.79 53.22 -30.52
C ASN A 408 3.57 53.01 -29.63
N SER A 409 3.61 53.71 -28.48
CA SER A 409 2.48 54.40 -27.82
C SER A 409 1.32 53.51 -27.31
N SER A 410 0.60 53.83 -26.25
CA SER A 410 0.68 54.75 -25.13
C SER A 410 -0.52 54.41 -24.25
N LYS A 411 -0.40 54.63 -22.94
CA LYS A 411 -1.47 54.96 -21.96
C LYS A 411 -2.89 54.37 -22.18
N ARG A 412 -3.40 53.61 -21.20
CA ARG A 412 -4.38 54.10 -20.19
C ARG A 412 -4.90 53.01 -19.26
N GLN A 413 -5.23 53.47 -18.06
CA GLN A 413 -5.85 52.82 -16.92
C GLN A 413 -7.31 52.37 -17.13
N SER A 414 -7.69 51.42 -16.27
CA SER A 414 -8.90 51.39 -15.42
C SER A 414 -10.27 50.98 -15.98
N SER A 415 -10.96 50.25 -15.08
CA SER A 415 -12.39 50.06 -14.80
C SER A 415 -13.02 48.77 -15.34
N LYS A 416 -13.40 47.79 -14.49
CA LYS A 416 -14.53 47.67 -13.54
C LYS A 416 -15.87 47.36 -14.22
N GLU A 417 -16.46 46.22 -13.81
CA GLU A 417 -17.89 45.80 -13.83
C GLU A 417 -18.61 45.88 -15.21
N ASP A 418 -19.46 44.97 -15.67
CA ASP A 418 -20.43 44.12 -14.99
C ASP A 418 -20.99 43.07 -15.99
N LYS A 419 -21.84 42.19 -15.45
CA LYS A 419 -22.66 41.13 -16.06
C LYS A 419 -23.22 41.41 -17.47
N ASP A 420 -23.25 40.39 -18.34
CA ASP A 420 -24.51 39.73 -18.72
C ASP A 420 -24.32 38.50 -19.63
N SER A 421 -25.30 37.61 -19.54
CA SER A 421 -25.49 36.36 -20.25
C SER A 421 -25.62 36.51 -21.77
N LEU A 422 -25.03 35.59 -22.55
CA LEU A 422 -25.74 34.85 -23.61
C LEU A 422 -24.90 33.70 -24.19
N SER A 423 -25.52 32.53 -24.28
CA SER A 423 -25.49 31.56 -25.39
C SER A 423 -24.30 31.63 -26.37
N SER A 424 -23.50 30.57 -26.46
CA SER A 424 -23.29 29.87 -27.74
C SER A 424 -22.53 28.54 -27.64
N LYS A 425 -23.06 27.57 -28.38
CA LYS A 425 -22.39 26.57 -29.22
C LYS A 425 -21.45 25.55 -28.58
N ALA A 426 -21.94 24.31 -28.60
CA ALA A 426 -21.17 23.07 -28.56
C ALA A 426 -20.08 23.04 -29.65
N PRO A 427 -18.88 22.51 -29.36
CA PRO A 427 -17.90 22.19 -30.39
C PRO A 427 -18.25 20.88 -31.09
N ILE A 428 -18.14 20.94 -32.41
CA ILE A 428 -18.23 19.85 -33.38
C ILE A 428 -17.15 18.81 -33.08
N VAL A 429 -17.57 17.57 -32.84
CA VAL A 429 -16.67 16.41 -32.76
C VAL A 429 -16.38 15.93 -34.17
N VAL A 430 -15.11 16.03 -34.58
CA VAL A 430 -14.58 15.35 -35.78
C VAL A 430 -14.29 13.90 -35.40
N PRO A 431 -14.87 12.88 -36.07
CA PRO A 431 -14.49 11.50 -35.79
C PRO A 431 -13.16 11.18 -36.47
N THR A 432 -12.14 10.94 -35.64
CA THR A 432 -10.86 10.38 -36.09
C THR A 432 -11.05 8.93 -36.49
N VAL A 433 -10.74 8.63 -37.75
CA VAL A 433 -10.74 7.30 -38.36
C VAL A 433 -9.80 6.37 -37.58
N ILE A 434 -10.35 5.35 -36.94
CA ILE A 434 -9.57 4.25 -36.34
C ILE A 434 -9.21 3.27 -37.46
N GLY A 435 -7.90 3.03 -37.60
CA GLY A 435 -7.28 2.30 -38.70
C GLY A 435 -7.68 0.84 -38.84
N GLY A 436 -7.80 0.41 -40.09
CA GLY A 436 -8.18 -0.93 -40.55
C GLY A 436 -7.21 -2.08 -40.23
N PHE A 437 -6.25 -1.91 -39.32
CA PHE A 437 -5.35 -3.00 -38.92
C PHE A 437 -5.94 -3.90 -37.83
N GLY A 438 -6.79 -3.38 -36.95
CA GLY A 438 -7.44 -4.18 -35.89
C GLY A 438 -8.51 -5.15 -36.43
N LEU A 439 -9.22 -4.74 -37.49
CA LEU A 439 -10.30 -5.54 -38.08
C LEU A 439 -9.76 -6.74 -38.88
N LEU A 440 -8.61 -6.59 -39.55
CA LEU A 440 -7.95 -7.68 -40.28
C LEU A 440 -7.41 -8.78 -39.35
N LEU A 441 -6.89 -8.42 -38.17
CA LEU A 441 -6.42 -9.40 -37.17
C LEU A 441 -7.58 -10.18 -36.53
N LEU A 442 -8.72 -9.54 -36.30
CA LEU A 442 -9.94 -10.19 -35.80
C LEU A 442 -10.51 -11.19 -36.82
N ILE A 443 -10.53 -10.84 -38.10
CA ILE A 443 -11.01 -11.74 -39.17
C ILE A 443 -10.06 -12.94 -39.34
N ALA A 444 -8.74 -12.73 -39.29
CA ALA A 444 -7.76 -13.82 -39.36
C ALA A 444 -7.88 -14.79 -38.17
N GLY A 445 -8.07 -14.27 -36.96
CA GLY A 445 -8.28 -15.09 -35.76
C GLY A 445 -9.55 -15.95 -35.84
N LEU A 446 -10.65 -15.39 -36.34
CA LEU A 446 -11.91 -16.12 -36.53
C LEU A 446 -11.82 -17.21 -37.59
N ILE A 447 -11.05 -17.00 -38.67
CA ILE A 447 -10.84 -18.01 -39.71
C ILE A 447 -10.01 -19.18 -39.15
N ILE A 448 -8.94 -18.91 -38.40
CA ILE A 448 -8.09 -19.95 -37.79
C ILE A 448 -8.90 -20.77 -36.77
N ALA A 449 -9.70 -20.12 -35.92
CA ALA A 449 -10.55 -20.80 -34.95
C ALA A 449 -11.58 -21.73 -35.65
N ARG A 450 -12.16 -21.29 -36.76
CA ARG A 450 -13.13 -22.08 -37.54
C ARG A 450 -12.49 -23.29 -38.23
N VAL A 451 -11.24 -23.16 -38.70
CA VAL A 451 -10.46 -24.26 -39.29
C VAL A 451 -10.07 -25.28 -38.21
N LEU A 452 -9.62 -24.83 -37.04
CA LEU A 452 -9.25 -25.71 -35.93
C LEU A 452 -10.47 -26.45 -35.37
N TRP A 453 -11.63 -25.80 -35.30
CA TRP A 453 -12.87 -26.44 -34.86
C TRP A 453 -13.34 -27.52 -35.84
N LYS A 454 -13.29 -27.27 -37.16
CA LYS A 454 -13.60 -28.27 -38.19
C LYS A 454 -12.65 -29.47 -38.17
N ARG A 455 -11.37 -29.25 -37.82
CA ARG A 455 -10.38 -30.33 -37.73
C ARG A 455 -10.62 -31.20 -36.50
N LYS A 456 -10.98 -30.58 -35.36
CA LYS A 456 -11.35 -31.31 -34.12
C LYS A 456 -12.65 -32.10 -34.27
N SER A 457 -13.65 -31.56 -34.98
CA SER A 457 -14.90 -32.30 -35.23
C SER A 457 -14.70 -33.49 -36.17
N LYS A 458 -13.79 -33.40 -37.14
CA LYS A 458 -13.51 -34.50 -38.06
C LYS A 458 -12.80 -35.66 -37.37
N ASN A 459 -11.83 -35.37 -36.50
CA ASN A 459 -11.12 -36.41 -35.75
C ASN A 459 -12.05 -37.15 -34.77
N ARG A 460 -13.01 -36.45 -34.15
CA ARG A 460 -13.98 -37.07 -33.24
C ARG A 460 -14.93 -38.04 -33.96
N VAL A 461 -15.29 -37.76 -35.21
CA VAL A 461 -16.14 -38.64 -36.04
C VAL A 461 -15.37 -39.87 -36.55
N GLU A 462 -14.04 -39.76 -36.70
CA GLU A 462 -13.19 -40.90 -37.07
C GLU A 462 -12.90 -41.81 -35.86
N GLU A 463 -12.76 -41.25 -34.64
CA GLU A 463 -12.66 -42.02 -33.39
C GLU A 463 -13.96 -42.76 -33.06
N GLU A 464 -15.14 -42.12 -33.21
CA GLU A 464 -16.44 -42.76 -32.98
C GLU A 464 -16.78 -43.87 -34.01
N LYS A 465 -16.10 -43.89 -35.17
CA LYS A 465 -16.21 -44.97 -36.17
C LYS A 465 -15.28 -46.16 -35.91
N GLN A 466 -14.20 -45.97 -35.15
CA GLN A 466 -13.29 -47.06 -34.77
C GLN A 466 -13.77 -47.83 -33.53
N GLU A 467 -14.65 -47.27 -32.71
CA GLU A 467 -15.28 -47.96 -31.57
C GLU A 467 -16.52 -48.80 -31.94
N GLN A 468 -16.94 -48.82 -33.21
CA GLN A 468 -18.11 -49.59 -33.69
C GLN A 468 -17.76 -50.71 -34.70
N GLN A 469 -16.47 -51.06 -34.83
CA GLN A 469 -15.99 -52.29 -35.47
C GLN A 469 -15.26 -53.15 -34.44
#